data_AF-A0A6A6DFW9-F1
#
_entry.id   AF-A0A6A6DFW9-F1
#
_cell.length_a   1.000
_cell.length_b   1.000
_cell.length_c   1.000
_cell.angle_alpha   90.00
_cell.angle_beta   90.00
_cell.angle_gamma   90.00
#
_symmetry.space_group_name_H-M   'P 1'
#
loop_
_entity.id
_entity.type
_entity.pdbx_description
1 polymer ?
#
loop_
_entity_poly.entity_id
_entity_poly.type
_entity_poly.pdbx_seq_one_letter_code
_entity_poly.pdbx_strand_id
1 'polypeptide(L)' 'LTPLKEATARLEGRGASGWFGVIHEIILTFEAILQAYEHLSEQFSSVDFNESDAPE' A
#
# COMPACT_ATOMS: atom_id res chain seq x y z
N LEU A 1 -1.20 6.10 -3.12
CA LEU A 1 -0.26 5.04 -2.67
C LEU A 1 1.15 5.53 -2.30
N THR A 2 1.57 6.70 -2.79
CA THR A 2 2.88 7.31 -2.51
C THR A 2 3.33 7.30 -1.05
N PRO A 3 2.50 7.71 -0.05
CA PRO A 3 2.93 7.67 1.35
C PRO A 3 3.16 6.26 1.89
N LEU A 4 2.42 5.27 1.38
CA LEU A 4 2.57 3.87 1.78
C LEU A 4 3.89 3.29 1.24
N LYS A 5 4.21 3.58 -0.03
CA LYS A 5 5.49 3.18 -0.67
C LYS A 5 6.69 3.75 0.08
N GLU A 6 6.61 5.01 0.48
CA GLU A 6 7.69 5.67 1.22
C GLU A 6 7.86 5.10 2.64
N ALA A 7 6.77 4.72 3.31
CA ALA A 7 6.83 4.04 4.61
C ALA A 7 7.51 2.67 4.50
N THR A 8 7.15 1.85 3.51
CA THR A 8 7.76 0.54 3.25
C THR A 8 9.27 0.66 3.01
N ALA A 9 9.70 1.57 2.12
CA ALA A 9 11.12 1.75 1.80
C ALA A 9 11.96 2.20 3.02
N ARG A 10 11.39 3.05 3.88
CA ARG A 10 12.05 3.48 5.14
C ARG A 10 12.17 2.34 6.14
N LEU A 11 11.21 1.42 6.17
CA LEU A 11 11.26 0.23 7.01
C LEU A 11 12.30 -0.78 6.50
N GLU A 12 12.36 -1.03 5.19
CA GLU A 12 13.40 -1.89 4.58
C GLU A 12 14.81 -1.42 4.90
N GLY A 13 15.08 -0.12 4.74
CA GLY A 13 16.37 0.48 5.07
C GLY A 13 16.75 0.38 6.55
N ARG A 14 15.76 0.24 7.45
CA ARG A 14 15.97 0.04 8.90
C ARG A 14 15.98 -1.43 9.32
N GLY A 15 15.42 -2.33 8.53
CA GLY A 15 15.37 -3.77 8.79
C GLY A 15 16.67 -4.51 8.44
N ALA A 16 17.50 -3.94 7.57
CA ALA A 16 18.78 -4.54 7.15
C ALA A 16 19.84 -4.64 8.29
N SER A 17 19.67 -3.90 9.38
CA SER A 17 20.56 -3.92 10.54
C SER A 17 20.15 -4.96 11.60
N GLY A 18 19.96 -6.22 11.18
CA GLY A 18 20.12 -7.45 11.98
C GLY A 18 19.31 -7.69 13.25
N TRP A 19 18.61 -6.72 13.83
CA TRP A 19 17.98 -6.86 15.16
C TRP A 19 16.44 -6.93 15.14
N PHE A 20 15.80 -6.72 13.99
CA PHE A 20 14.37 -6.43 13.98
C PHE A 20 13.54 -7.43 13.16
N GLY A 21 13.34 -8.64 13.70
CA GLY A 21 12.34 -9.58 13.15
C GLY A 21 10.93 -8.97 13.08
N VAL A 22 10.58 -8.11 14.05
CA VAL A 22 9.31 -7.36 14.08
C VAL A 22 9.21 -6.33 12.94
N ILE A 23 10.32 -5.71 12.51
CA ILE A 23 10.30 -4.77 11.37
C ILE A 23 10.02 -5.51 10.06
N HIS A 24 10.48 -6.76 9.93
CA HIS A 24 10.22 -7.57 8.74
C HIS A 24 8.73 -7.90 8.58
N GLU A 25 8.03 -8.27 9.66
CA GLU A 25 6.57 -8.50 9.62
C GLU A 25 5.79 -7.24 9.27
N ILE A 26 6.24 -6.06 9.76
CA ILE A 26 5.62 -4.78 9.42
C ILE A 26 5.80 -4.46 7.93
N ILE A 27 6.99 -4.70 7.36
CA ILE A 27 7.24 -4.50 5.92
C ILE A 27 6.30 -5.36 5.08
N LEU A 28 6.24 -6.67 5.36
CA LEU A 28 5.38 -7.60 4.63
C LEU A 28 3.89 -7.22 4.72
N THR A 29 3.46 -6.74 5.89
CA THR A 29 2.09 -6.26 6.08
C THR A 29 1.81 -5.03 5.22
N PHE A 30 2.74 -4.08 5.17
CA PHE A 30 2.62 -2.88 4.34
C PHE A 30 2.61 -3.23 2.84
N GLU A 31 3.47 -4.15 2.38
CA GLU A 31 3.49 -4.62 1.00
C GLU A 31 2.17 -5.29 0.60
N ALA A 32 1.62 -6.15 1.45
CA ALA A 32 0.35 -6.82 1.20
C ALA A 32 -0.81 -5.82 1.08
N ILE A 33 -0.86 -4.82 1.96
CA ILE A 33 -1.85 -3.73 1.88
C ILE A 33 -1.66 -2.97 0.57
N LEU A 34 -0.41 -2.68 0.19
CA LEU A 34 -0.10 -1.91 -1.01
C LEU A 34 -0.57 -2.63 -2.28
N GLN A 35 -0.30 -3.93 -2.39
CA GLN A 35 -0.79 -4.76 -3.50
C GLN A 35 -2.31 -4.81 -3.56
N ALA A 36 -2.99 -4.97 -2.42
CA ALA A 36 -4.45 -4.98 -2.39
C ALA A 36 -5.03 -3.66 -2.93
N TYR A 37 -4.47 -2.53 -2.53
CA TYR A 37 -4.90 -1.21 -3.02
C TYR A 37 -4.53 -0.96 -4.49
N GLU A 38 -3.39 -1.44 -4.98
CA GLU A 38 -3.05 -1.36 -6.41
C GLU A 38 -4.05 -2.16 -7.24
N HIS A 39 -4.38 -3.37 -6.81
CA HIS A 39 -5.36 -4.21 -7.50
C HIS A 39 -6.76 -3.56 -7.53
N LEU A 40 -7.20 -3.01 -6.39
CA LEU A 40 -8.48 -2.29 -6.34
C LEU A 40 -8.43 -1.03 -7.22
N SER A 41 -7.33 -0.28 -7.20
CA SER A 41 -7.16 0.90 -8.05
C SER A 41 -7.20 0.57 -9.53
N GLU A 42 -6.67 -0.59 -9.95
CA GLU A 42 -6.78 -1.05 -11.33
C GLU A 42 -8.21 -1.49 -11.66
N GLN A 43 -8.86 -2.26 -10.77
CA GLN A 43 -10.25 -2.71 -10.96
C GLN A 43 -11.21 -1.53 -11.12
N PHE A 44 -10.99 -0.47 -10.35
CA PHE A 44 -11.82 0.73 -10.38
C PHE A 44 -11.23 1.85 -11.24
N SER A 45 -10.18 1.59 -12.03
CA SER A 45 -9.53 2.61 -12.87
C SER A 45 -10.47 3.19 -13.94
N SER A 46 -11.48 2.42 -14.34
CA SER A 46 -12.50 2.82 -15.32
C SER A 46 -13.80 3.34 -14.68
N VAL A 47 -13.89 3.37 -13.35
CA VAL A 47 -15.06 3.87 -12.64
C VAL A 47 -14.83 5.34 -12.29
N ASP A 48 -15.67 6.22 -12.82
CA ASP A 48 -15.67 7.63 -12.42
C ASP A 48 -16.49 7.80 -11.14
N PHE A 49 -15.81 7.82 -10.00
CA PHE A 49 -16.44 8.04 -8.70
C PHE A 49 -16.96 9.47 -8.50
N ASN A 50 -16.64 10.40 -9.41
CA ASN A 50 -17.19 11.76 -9.43
C ASN A 50 -18.33 11.91 -10.43
N GLU A 51 -18.81 10.82 -11.03
CA GLU A 51 -19.92 10.88 -11.97
C GLU A 51 -21.19 11.37 -11.26
N SER A 52 -21.71 12.51 -11.72
CA SER A 52 -22.81 13.25 -11.09
C SER A 52 -24.15 12.51 -11.04
N ASP A 53 -24.24 11.36 -11.70
CA ASP A 53 -25.44 10.53 -11.84
C ASP A 53 -25.31 9.19 -11.10
N ALA A 54 -24.34 9.08 -10.18
CA ALA A 54 -24.23 7.91 -9.31
C ALA A 54 -25.47 7.79 -8.40
N PRO A 55 -26.14 6.63 -8.35
CA PRO A 55 -27.35 6.46 -7.54
C PRO A 55 -27.01 6.55 -6.05
N GLU A 56 -27.74 7.40 -5.33
CA GLU A 56 -27.67 7.61 -3.86
C GLU A 56 -28.02 6.36 -3.04
#